data_AF-A0A6G3LEX8-F1
#
_entry.id   AF-A0A6G3LEX8-F1
#
_cell.length_a   1.000
_cell.length_b   1.000
_cell.length_c   1.000
_cell.angle_alpha   90.00
_cell.angle_beta   90.00
_cell.angle_gamma   90.00
#
_symmetry.space_group_name_H-M   'P 1'
#
loop_
_entity.id
_entity.type
_entity.pdbx_description
1 polymer ?
#
loop_
_entity_poly.entity_id
_entity_poly.type
_entity_poly.pdbx_seq_one_letter_code
_entity_poly.pdbx_strand_id
1 'polypeptide(L)' 'MKKAYILAQISILACMFLIPYSLLREARGIELFAFWSSSAFLAGILALSFLKRVE' A
#
# COMPACT_ATOMS: atom_id res chain seq x y z
N MET A 1 -6.25 -17.61 5.04
CA MET A 1 -5.92 -16.85 3.80
C MET A 1 -6.59 -15.47 3.78
N LYS A 2 -7.93 -15.38 3.85
CA LYS A 2 -8.66 -14.09 3.86
C LYS A 2 -8.21 -13.10 4.96
N LYS A 3 -7.95 -13.57 6.18
CA LYS A 3 -7.42 -12.73 7.29
C LYS A 3 -6.07 -12.09 6.97
N ALA A 4 -5.14 -12.86 6.38
CA ALA A 4 -3.82 -12.36 6.02
C ALA A 4 -3.89 -11.31 4.89
N TYR A 5 -4.78 -11.49 3.92
CA TYR A 5 -5.07 -10.49 2.89
C TYR A 5 -5.62 -9.19 3.49
N ILE A 6 -6.62 -9.29 4.38
CA ILE A 6 -7.20 -8.13 5.06
C ILE A 6 -6.13 -7.39 5.88
N LEU A 7 -5.28 -8.11 6.61
CA LEU A 7 -4.17 -7.52 7.36
C LEU A 7 -3.19 -6.78 6.43
N ALA A 8 -2.80 -7.39 5.31
CA ALA A 8 -1.90 -6.74 4.35
C ALA A 8 -2.52 -5.46 3.73
N GLN A 9 -3.81 -5.48 3.41
CA GLN A 9 -4.54 -4.31 2.93
C GLN A 9 -4.57 -3.19 3.97
N ILE A 10 -4.91 -3.51 5.22
CA ILE A 10 -4.93 -2.54 6.32
C ILE A 10 -3.54 -1.95 6.54
N SER A 11 -2.48 -2.76 6.50
CA SER A 11 -1.11 -2.29 6.65
C SER A 11 -0.70 -1.31 5.54
N ILE A 12 -1.03 -1.61 4.27
CA ILE A 12 -0.74 -0.69 3.16
C ILE A 12 -1.52 0.61 3.34
N LEU A 13 -2.79 0.52 3.72
CA LEU A 13 -3.62 1.69 3.96
C LEU A 13 -3.04 2.55 5.09
N ALA A 14 -2.65 1.93 6.19
CA ALA A 14 -2.00 2.61 7.32
C ALA A 14 -0.69 3.29 6.88
N CYS A 15 0.14 2.62 6.08
CA CYS A 15 1.35 3.20 5.53
C CYS A 15 1.08 4.44 4.67
N MET A 16 0.03 4.43 3.84
CA MET A 16 -0.35 5.58 3.01
C MET A 16 -0.75 6.82 3.83
N PHE A 17 -1.23 6.64 5.06
CA PHE A 17 -1.58 7.75 5.96
C PHE A 17 -0.50 8.09 7.00
N LEU A 18 0.32 7.14 7.42
CA LEU A 18 1.36 7.39 8.43
C LEU A 18 2.64 7.91 7.79
N ILE A 19 3.15 7.25 6.76
CA ILE A 19 4.50 7.49 6.23
C ILE A 19 4.64 8.89 5.62
N PRO A 20 3.71 9.38 4.76
CA PRO A 20 3.79 10.74 4.20
C PRO A 20 3.82 11.84 5.25
N TYR A 21 3.09 11.65 6.35
CA TYR A 21 2.88 12.70 7.36
C TYR A 21 3.82 12.59 8.57
N SER A 22 4.61 11.51 8.66
CA SER A 22 5.61 11.31 9.71
C SER A 22 7.03 11.26 9.13
N LEU A 23 7.39 10.15 8.50
CA LEU A 23 8.74 9.87 8.00
C LEU A 23 9.11 10.68 6.76
N LEU A 24 8.14 10.94 5.88
CA LEU A 24 8.32 11.71 4.65
C LEU A 24 7.72 13.11 4.77
N ARG A 25 7.60 13.65 5.99
CA ARG A 25 6.94 14.94 6.23
C ARG A 25 7.56 16.11 5.46
N GLU A 26 8.87 16.08 5.25
CA GLU A 26 9.60 17.09 4.47
C GLU A 26 9.78 16.72 3.00
N ALA A 27 9.42 15.49 2.64
CA ALA A 27 9.52 15.00 1.27
C ALA A 27 8.59 15.80 0.35
N ARG A 28 9.02 16.05 -0.90
CA ARG A 28 8.23 16.84 -1.85
C ARG A 28 8.21 16.20 -3.23
N GLY A 29 7.15 16.51 -3.98
CA GLY A 29 7.05 16.20 -5.41
C GLY A 29 7.26 14.72 -5.71
N ILE A 30 8.41 14.41 -6.31
CA ILE A 30 8.77 13.08 -6.84
C ILE A 30 8.84 12.01 -5.73
N GLU A 31 9.31 12.34 -4.53
CA GLU A 31 9.47 11.37 -3.44
C GLU A 31 8.11 10.87 -2.94
N LEU A 32 7.17 11.81 -2.72
CA LEU A 32 5.78 11.48 -2.44
C LEU A 32 5.18 10.71 -3.61
N PHE A 33 5.30 11.22 -4.84
CA PHE A 33 4.74 10.54 -6.01
C PHE A 33 5.20 9.08 -6.13
N ALA A 34 6.50 8.82 -5.94
CA ALA A 34 7.06 7.48 -5.95
C ALA A 34 6.46 6.62 -4.82
N PHE A 35 6.41 7.14 -3.60
CA PHE A 35 5.83 6.43 -2.45
C PHE A 35 4.36 6.05 -2.68
N TRP A 36 3.52 7.00 -3.10
CA TRP A 36 2.10 6.77 -3.36
C TRP A 36 1.91 5.78 -4.51
N SER A 37 2.70 5.91 -5.59
CA SER A 37 2.65 5.01 -6.75
C SER A 37 3.05 3.58 -6.38
N SER A 38 4.15 3.39 -5.64
CA SER A 38 4.59 2.07 -5.18
C SER A 38 3.57 1.43 -4.23
N SER A 39 2.97 2.21 -3.33
CA SER A 39 1.95 1.71 -2.40
C SER A 39 0.69 1.26 -3.15
N ALA A 40 0.23 2.05 -4.13
CA ALA A 40 -0.91 1.69 -4.98
C ALA A 40 -0.62 0.44 -5.82
N PHE A 41 0.58 0.32 -6.38
CA PHE A 41 1.00 -0.85 -7.15
C PHE A 41 1.01 -2.12 -6.29
N LEU A 42 1.57 -2.06 -5.08
CA LEU A 42 1.56 -3.18 -4.14
C LEU A 42 0.14 -3.60 -3.74
N ALA A 43 -0.76 -2.64 -3.50
CA ALA A 43 -2.16 -2.92 -3.23
C ALA A 43 -2.83 -3.66 -4.41
N GLY A 44 -2.56 -3.23 -5.64
CA GLY A 44 -3.02 -3.88 -6.87
C GLY A 44 -2.51 -5.32 -7.02
N ILE A 45 -1.22 -5.55 -6.80
CA ILE A 45 -0.63 -6.90 -6.83
C ILE A 45 -1.32 -7.81 -5.80
N LEU A 46 -1.53 -7.31 -4.59
CA LEU A 46 -2.21 -8.06 -3.53
C LEU A 46 -3.65 -8.41 -3.91
N ALA A 47 -4.38 -7.47 -4.51
CA ALA A 47 -5.74 -7.70 -4.98
C ALA A 47 -5.79 -8.78 -6.07
N LEU A 48 -4.93 -8.69 -7.08
CA LEU A 48 -4.83 -9.69 -8.15
C LEU A 48 -4.41 -11.07 -7.62
N SER A 49 -3.45 -11.10 -6.70
CA SER A 49 -2.98 -12.35 -6.08
C SER A 49 -4.05 -13.01 -5.22
N PHE A 50 -4.91 -12.22 -4.56
CA PHE A 50 -6.05 -12.74 -3.83
C PHE A 50 -7.11 -13.30 -4.79
N LEU A 51 -7.44 -12.56 -5.85
CA LEU A 51 -8.41 -13.00 -6.86
C LEU A 51 -8.00 -14.33 -7.49
N LYS A 52 -6.75 -14.46 -7.93
CA LYS A 52 -6.19 -15.69 -8.52
C LYS A 52 -6.19 -16.90 -7.57
N ARG A 53 -6.22 -16.67 -6.25
CA ARG A 53 -6.30 -17.74 -5.25
C ARG A 53 -7.74 -18.10 -4.86
N VAL A 54 -8.71 -17.31 -5.30
CA VAL A 54 -10.15 -17.49 -4.98
C VAL A 54 -10.89 -18.15 -6.16
N GLU A 55 -10.44 -17.93 -7.40
CA GLU A 55 -10.75 -18.81 -8.56
C GLU A 55 -10.17 -20.21 -8.38
#